data_AF-A0A137Q548-F1
#
_entry.id   AF-A0A137Q548-F1
#
_cell.length_a   1.000
_cell.length_b   1.000
_cell.length_c   1.000
_cell.angle_alpha   90.00
_cell.angle_beta   90.00
_cell.angle_gamma   90.00
#
_symmetry.space_group_name_H-M   'P 1'
#
loop_
_entity.id
_entity.type
_entity.pdbx_description
1 polymer ?
#
loop_
_entity_poly.entity_id
_entity_poly.type
_entity_poly.pdbx_seq_one_letter_code
_entity_poly.pdbx_strand_id
1 'polypeptide(L)'
;MGLVRGVQVGFTICNLTIENQDSLCQTSFINNIKDFCLCAAIKPNSTVGDIEGEMAAWCMKPSHGMHLILKSALKGVQFMKTPDYVQAVGFIDQMLINWNGEDYGGEMVQI
;
A
#
# COMPACT_ATOMS: atom_id res chain seq x y z
N MET A 1 -22.96 -10.56 -19.59
CA MET A 1 -21.83 -10.90 -18.70
C MET A 1 -21.88 -9.98 -17.51
N GLY A 2 -22.38 -10.45 -16.36
CA GLY A 2 -22.22 -9.75 -15.10
C GLY A 2 -20.98 -10.31 -14.43
N LEU A 3 -19.83 -9.66 -14.59
CA LEU A 3 -18.66 -10.01 -13.80
C LEU A 3 -19.02 -9.66 -12.35
N VAL A 4 -19.11 -10.67 -11.49
CA VAL A 4 -19.28 -10.44 -10.05
C VAL A 4 -18.05 -9.66 -9.60
N ARG A 5 -18.26 -8.50 -8.98
CA ARG A 5 -17.16 -7.71 -8.41
C ARG A 5 -16.48 -8.57 -7.34
N GLY A 6 -15.14 -8.52 -7.28
CA GLY A 6 -14.37 -9.18 -6.23
C GLY A 6 -14.80 -8.74 -4.83
N VAL A 7 -14.52 -9.57 -3.82
CA VAL A 7 -14.86 -9.27 -2.43
C VAL A 7 -14.04 -8.06 -1.97
N GLN A 8 -14.73 -7.02 -1.49
CA GLN A 8 -14.07 -5.90 -0.83
C GLN A 8 -13.89 -6.23 0.65
N VAL A 9 -12.65 -6.24 1.13
CA VAL A 9 -12.32 -6.58 2.53
C VAL A 9 -12.31 -5.35 3.44
N GLY A 10 -12.00 -4.17 2.89
CA GLY A 10 -11.81 -2.95 3.66
C GLY A 10 -12.80 -1.83 3.33
N PHE A 11 -12.44 -0.61 3.74
CA PHE A 11 -13.30 0.57 3.64
C PHE A 11 -12.54 1.80 3.15
N THR A 12 -13.25 2.80 2.63
CA THR A 12 -12.66 4.00 2.00
C THR A 12 -12.59 5.22 2.94
N ILE A 13 -13.37 5.22 4.02
CA ILE A 13 -13.40 6.31 5.01
C ILE A 13 -12.39 6.00 6.13
N CYS A 14 -11.26 6.69 6.11
CA CYS A 14 -10.13 6.37 6.98
C CYS A 14 -9.86 7.50 7.96
N ASN A 15 -10.32 7.32 9.20
CA ASN A 15 -10.17 8.29 10.29
C ASN A 15 -8.93 7.98 11.13
N LEU A 16 -8.41 8.96 11.87
CA LEU A 16 -7.22 8.76 12.70
C LEU A 16 -7.40 7.74 13.85
N THR A 17 -8.64 7.43 14.24
CA THR A 17 -8.94 6.47 15.32
C THR A 17 -8.58 5.02 14.98
N ILE A 18 -8.34 4.73 13.70
CA ILE A 18 -7.99 3.40 13.18
C ILE A 18 -6.55 3.37 12.64
N GLU A 19 -5.71 4.34 13.00
CA GLU A 19 -4.32 4.40 12.58
C GLU A 19 -3.46 3.36 13.33
N ASN A 20 -3.44 2.14 12.82
CA ASN A 20 -2.67 1.03 13.38
C ASN A 20 -2.34 -0.01 12.29
N GLN A 21 -1.58 -1.03 12.68
CA GLN A 21 -1.16 -2.14 11.81
C GLN A 21 -2.27 -3.17 11.52
N ASP A 22 -3.51 -2.90 11.94
CA ASP A 22 -4.70 -3.72 11.69
C ASP A 22 -5.74 -2.95 10.85
N SER A 23 -5.37 -1.80 10.27
CA SER A 23 -6.30 -0.91 9.55
C SER A 23 -6.69 -1.43 8.18
N LEU A 24 -7.97 -1.75 7.99
CA LEU A 24 -8.52 -2.19 6.69
C LEU A 24 -8.88 -1.02 5.77
N CYS A 25 -8.19 0.10 5.87
CA CYS A 25 -8.40 1.23 4.97
C CYS A 25 -7.88 0.91 3.56
N GLN A 26 -8.68 1.13 2.51
CA GLN A 26 -8.31 0.86 1.11
C GLN A 26 -8.19 2.13 0.26
N THR A 27 -7.98 3.28 0.91
CA THR A 27 -7.74 4.56 0.22
C THR A 27 -6.26 4.87 0.26
N SER A 28 -5.60 5.04 -0.89
CA SER A 28 -4.19 5.44 -0.94
C SER A 28 -4.05 6.91 -1.32
N PHE A 29 -3.10 7.60 -0.69
CA PHE A 29 -2.74 9.00 -1.00
C PHE A 29 -1.34 9.08 -1.59
N ILE A 30 -1.11 10.00 -2.53
CA ILE A 30 0.21 10.25 -3.12
C ILE A 30 0.42 11.76 -3.19
N ASN A 31 0.93 12.35 -2.12
CA ASN A 31 1.09 13.81 -2.02
C ASN A 31 2.54 14.24 -2.31
N ASN A 32 3.51 13.62 -1.65
CA ASN A 32 4.94 13.89 -1.79
C ASN A 32 5.79 12.72 -1.25
N ILE A 33 7.12 12.81 -1.36
CA ILE A 33 8.05 11.75 -0.92
C ILE A 33 7.96 11.38 0.57
N LYS A 34 7.45 12.27 1.43
CA LYS A 34 7.26 12.00 2.87
C LYS A 34 5.83 11.61 3.22
N ASP A 35 4.92 11.69 2.26
CA ASP A 35 3.48 11.53 2.46
C ASP A 35 2.86 10.86 1.22
N PHE A 36 3.10 9.56 1.13
CA PHE A 36 2.47 8.68 0.15
C PHE A 36 2.14 7.34 0.81
N CYS A 37 1.22 6.62 0.17
CA CYS A 37 0.76 5.32 0.59
C CYS A 37 0.81 4.31 -0.56
N LEU A 38 1.06 3.06 -0.22
CA LEU A 38 1.06 1.90 -1.10
C LEU A 38 -0.12 1.01 -0.75
N CYS A 39 -0.66 0.29 -1.73
CA CYS A 39 -1.53 -0.83 -1.45
C CYS A 39 -0.64 -2.06 -1.16
N ALA A 40 -0.77 -2.67 0.01
CA ALA A 40 0.01 -3.85 0.36
C ALA A 40 -0.78 -4.85 1.21
N ALA A 41 -0.14 -5.98 1.51
CA ALA A 41 -0.74 -7.11 2.18
C ALA A 41 -1.17 -6.79 3.62
N ILE A 42 -2.37 -7.23 3.99
CA ILE A 42 -2.84 -7.19 5.38
C ILE A 42 -2.20 -8.34 6.18
N LYS A 43 -2.11 -9.52 5.57
CA LYS A 43 -1.59 -10.74 6.21
C LYS A 43 -0.13 -10.97 5.82
N PRO A 44 0.73 -11.40 6.75
CA PRO A 44 2.13 -11.68 6.47
C PRO A 44 2.30 -12.82 5.47
N ASN A 45 3.40 -12.79 4.71
CA ASN A 45 3.78 -13.79 3.71
C ASN A 45 2.71 -14.00 2.60
N SER A 46 2.00 -12.93 2.23
CA SER A 46 1.04 -12.96 1.12
C SER A 46 1.72 -12.71 -0.22
N THR A 47 1.14 -13.22 -1.31
CA THR A 47 1.57 -13.01 -2.70
C THR A 47 0.59 -12.06 -3.41
N VAL A 48 1.09 -11.07 -4.17
CA VAL A 48 0.30 -10.02 -4.83
C VAL A 48 -0.85 -10.64 -5.61
N GLY A 49 -0.56 -11.61 -6.48
CA GLY A 49 -1.55 -12.23 -7.35
C GLY A 49 -2.72 -12.91 -6.64
N ASP A 50 -2.55 -13.32 -5.38
CA ASP A 50 -3.62 -13.99 -4.61
C ASP A 50 -4.52 -13.00 -3.86
N ILE A 51 -4.01 -11.81 -3.54
CA ILE A 51 -4.65 -10.84 -2.64
C ILE A 51 -4.92 -9.47 -3.28
N GLU A 52 -4.85 -9.37 -4.60
CA GLU A 52 -5.16 -8.19 -5.43
C GLU A 52 -6.42 -7.43 -4.94
N GLY A 53 -7.53 -8.13 -4.69
CA GLY A 53 -8.78 -7.48 -4.24
C GLY A 53 -8.82 -7.06 -2.76
N GLU A 54 -7.87 -7.49 -1.95
CA GLU A 54 -7.97 -7.48 -0.49
C GLU A 54 -6.94 -6.57 0.20
N MET A 55 -6.08 -5.88 -0.55
CA MET A 55 -5.02 -5.04 0.02
C MET A 55 -5.56 -3.82 0.79
N ALA A 56 -4.76 -3.36 1.75
CA ALA A 56 -4.97 -2.14 2.50
C ALA A 56 -3.86 -1.12 2.23
N ALA A 57 -4.11 0.13 2.59
CA ALA A 57 -3.18 1.22 2.42
C ALA A 57 -2.11 1.22 3.53
N TRP A 58 -0.86 1.38 3.12
CA TRP A 58 0.34 1.49 3.95
C TRP A 58 1.00 2.82 3.67
N CYS A 59 1.10 3.71 4.65
CA CYS A 59 1.59 5.07 4.48
C CYS A 59 2.90 5.33 5.18
N MET A 60 3.66 6.29 4.64
CA MET A 60 4.91 6.77 5.25
C MET A 60 4.72 7.60 6.52
N LYS A 61 3.52 8.17 6.69
CA LYS A 61 3.21 9.13 7.75
C LYS A 61 1.97 8.69 8.52
N PRO A 62 1.98 8.79 9.86
CA PRO A 62 0.79 8.59 10.69
C PRO A 62 -0.09 9.85 10.63
N SER A 63 -0.82 10.03 9.52
CA SER A 63 -1.85 11.07 9.45
C SER A 63 -3.08 10.70 8.63
N HIS A 64 -3.28 9.41 8.33
CA HIS A 64 -4.29 8.97 7.38
C HIS A 64 -5.14 7.79 7.88
N GLY A 65 -4.92 7.29 9.10
CA GLY A 65 -5.75 6.20 9.63
C GLY A 65 -5.43 4.83 9.04
N MET A 66 -4.18 4.61 8.63
CA MET A 66 -3.73 3.48 7.80
C MET A 66 -2.54 2.76 8.43
N HIS A 67 -2.11 1.65 7.83
CA HIS A 67 -0.87 0.99 8.23
C HIS A 67 0.32 1.93 8.07
N LEU A 68 1.32 1.82 8.96
CA LEU A 68 2.53 2.62 8.87
C LEU A 68 3.66 1.81 8.23
N ILE A 69 4.26 2.33 7.16
CA ILE A 69 5.49 1.80 6.59
C ILE A 69 6.65 2.14 7.53
N LEU A 70 7.36 1.11 7.99
CA LEU A 70 8.57 1.29 8.78
C LEU A 70 9.64 1.99 7.94
N LYS A 71 10.33 2.99 8.50
CA LYS A 71 11.39 3.72 7.79
C LYS A 71 12.51 2.81 7.27
N SER A 72 12.76 1.68 7.92
CA SER A 72 13.74 0.68 7.49
C SER A 72 13.28 -0.15 6.29
N ALA A 73 11.98 -0.14 5.96
CA ALA A 73 11.47 -0.83 4.79
C ALA A 73 11.92 -0.16 3.50
N LEU A 74 11.94 1.17 3.43
CA LEU A 74 12.40 1.88 2.24
C LEU A 74 13.92 2.02 2.24
N LYS A 75 14.57 1.41 1.26
CA LYS A 75 16.02 1.51 1.03
C LYS A 75 16.39 2.74 0.19
N GLY A 76 15.47 3.19 -0.65
CA GLY A 76 15.59 4.43 -1.42
C GLY A 76 14.29 4.71 -2.18
N VAL A 77 13.94 5.98 -2.35
CA VAL A 77 12.75 6.40 -3.11
C VAL A 77 13.08 7.66 -3.90
N GLN A 78 12.64 7.69 -5.16
CA GLN A 78 12.56 8.85 -6.02
C GLN A 78 11.09 9.19 -6.24
N PHE A 79 10.75 10.47 -6.05
CA PHE A 79 9.41 10.98 -6.28
C PHE A 79 9.43 12.00 -7.42
N MET A 80 8.58 11.80 -8.43
CA MET A 80 8.44 12.67 -9.58
C MET A 80 6.99 13.13 -9.70
N LYS A 81 6.81 14.44 -9.91
CA LYS A 81 5.51 15.05 -10.19
C LYS A 81 5.61 15.87 -11.46
N THR A 82 4.81 15.50 -12.44
CA THR A 82 4.63 16.22 -13.70
C THR A 82 3.18 16.71 -13.80
N PRO A 83 2.81 17.50 -14.83
CA PRO A 83 1.43 17.85 -15.07
C PRO A 83 0.50 16.65 -15.31
N ASP A 84 1.05 15.56 -15.86
CA ASP A 84 0.27 14.41 -16.32
C ASP A 84 0.30 13.21 -15.37
N TYR A 85 1.34 13.10 -14.53
CA TYR A 85 1.47 11.97 -13.60
C TYR A 85 2.23 12.31 -12.32
N VAL A 86 1.99 11.46 -11.32
CA VAL A 86 2.80 11.39 -10.10
C VAL A 86 3.36 9.97 -10.02
N GLN A 87 4.65 9.86 -9.76
CA GLN A 87 5.34 8.59 -9.71
C GLN A 87 6.25 8.54 -8.48
N ALA A 88 6.20 7.41 -7.78
CA ALA A 88 7.19 7.02 -6.79
C ALA A 88 7.85 5.72 -7.28
N VAL A 89 9.18 5.73 -7.39
CA VAL A 89 9.99 4.55 -7.75
C VAL A 89 11.04 4.38 -6.67
N GLY A 90 11.37 3.16 -6.29
CA GLY A 90 12.27 2.93 -5.17
C GLY A 90 12.66 1.48 -4.99
N PHE A 91 13.13 1.20 -3.79
CA PHE A 91 13.43 -0.14 -3.33
C PHE A 91 12.85 -0.29 -1.93
N ILE A 92 11.98 -1.28 -1.76
CA ILE A 92 11.35 -1.61 -0.48
C ILE A 92 11.74 -3.03 -0.04
N ASP A 93 11.95 -3.21 1.25
CA ASP A 93 11.99 -4.51 1.88
C ASP A 93 10.55 -5.02 2.04
N GLN A 94 10.15 -5.85 1.08
CA GLN A 94 8.77 -6.29 0.94
C GLN A 94 8.26 -7.12 2.13
N MET A 95 9.15 -7.80 2.86
CA MET A 95 8.77 -8.54 4.08
C MET A 95 8.29 -7.62 5.20
N LEU A 96 8.72 -6.35 5.22
CA LEU A 96 8.32 -5.36 6.22
C LEU A 96 6.96 -4.71 5.93
N ILE A 97 6.32 -5.08 4.81
CA ILE A 97 4.94 -4.74 4.46
C ILE A 97 4.14 -6.00 4.09
N ASN A 98 4.47 -7.11 4.76
CA ASN A 98 3.74 -8.37 4.74
C ASN A 98 3.75 -9.18 3.43
N TRP A 99 4.58 -8.81 2.44
CA TRP A 99 4.76 -9.63 1.25
C TRP A 99 5.62 -10.86 1.51
N ASN A 100 5.35 -11.91 0.76
CA ASN A 100 6.28 -13.02 0.58
C ASN A 100 7.57 -12.48 -0.08
N GLY A 101 8.75 -12.81 0.47
CA GLY A 101 10.04 -12.34 -0.04
C GLY A 101 10.43 -12.88 -1.43
N GLU A 102 9.75 -13.92 -1.91
CA GLU A 102 9.95 -14.50 -3.24
C GLU A 102 8.96 -13.96 -4.28
N ASP A 103 8.09 -13.03 -3.89
CA ASP A 103 7.13 -12.42 -4.79
C ASP A 103 7.76 -11.29 -5.61
N TYR A 104 7.53 -11.31 -6.92
CA TYR A 104 8.05 -10.33 -7.87
C TYR A 104 7.03 -9.26 -8.25
N GLY A 105 5.78 -9.41 -7.80
CA GLY A 105 4.76 -8.39 -7.96
C GLY A 105 3.57 -8.77 -8.83
N GLY A 106 2.81 -7.75 -9.19
CA GLY A 106 1.61 -7.83 -10.03
C GLY A 106 1.24 -6.45 -10.58
N GLU A 107 -0.04 -6.26 -10.93
CA GLU A 107 -0.53 -4.95 -11.42
C GLU A 107 -0.51 -3.89 -10.30
N MET A 108 -0.73 -4.34 -9.06
CA MET A 108 -0.83 -3.46 -7.89
C MET A 108 0.52 -3.01 -7.34
N VAL A 109 0.51 -1.76 -6.86
CA VAL A 109 1.69 -0.93 -6.62
C VAL A 109 2.79 -1.61 -5.79
N GLN A 110 3.92 -1.85 -6.44
CA GLN A 110 5.24 -2.04 -5.85
C GLN A 110 6.12 -0.85 -6.27
N ILE A 111 6.94 -0.33 -5.35
CA ILE A 111 7.81 0.83 -5.59
C ILE A 111 9.16 0.38 -6.13
#